data_AF-A0A7G9YGR1-F1
#
_entry.id   AF-A0A7G9YGR1-F1
#
_cell.length_a   1.000
_cell.length_b   1.000
_cell.length_c   1.000
_cell.angle_alpha   90.00
_cell.angle_beta   90.00
_cell.angle_gamma   90.00
#
_symmetry.space_group_name_H-M   'P 1'
#
loop_
_entity.id
_entity.type
_entity.pdbx_description
1 polymer ?
#
loop_
_entity_poly.entity_id
_entity_poly.type
_entity_poly.pdbx_seq_one_letter_code
_entity_poly.pdbx_strand_id
1 'polypeptide(L)'
;MSDETEQETRKKRVDRELETAGWGGGNMTDVVRKPDPRTRKEFTICDPAAGTGGFLMCSYEWLMEATKGALMREDAERIMNRTYYGTELVPRPRRLCLMNLYLHGLEANIHLGDSIYEPDPGNRYDLVLTNPPFGTKGANQAPVRDDFTISTSNKQLNFVQHVVTILKPGGSAAIVLPDNCLFSDQAGDVFEILTEDCDLHTILRLPRGTFTPYSPGVKANVIFVRKGVKTKNVWIYDCRTNIPGITKKERPLTPEHFREFEECYGTDPNVVKVSALEQRGEMAERTERFKKFTIEEIKKRDYNLDIFWLKDDTLEDADNLPEPGELAGEAITHLEAAINGLQEVVMYLGEENNGSEVS
;
A
#
# COMPACT_ATOMS: atom_id res chain seq x y z
N MET A 1 10.89 -38.42 -16.10
CA MET A 1 10.81 -37.43 -17.20
C MET A 1 9.40 -36.92 -17.46
N SER A 2 8.32 -37.62 -17.08
CA SER A 2 6.93 -37.13 -17.22
C SER A 2 6.43 -36.30 -16.02
N ASP A 3 6.89 -36.60 -14.80
CA ASP A 3 6.34 -36.00 -13.57
C ASP A 3 6.87 -34.58 -13.30
N GLU A 4 8.12 -34.29 -13.69
CA GLU A 4 8.71 -32.94 -13.57
C GLU A 4 8.01 -31.95 -14.53
N THR A 5 7.67 -32.39 -15.73
CA THR A 5 6.97 -31.56 -16.72
C THR A 5 5.53 -31.30 -16.30
N GLU A 6 4.86 -32.25 -15.64
CA GLU A 6 3.50 -32.08 -15.15
C GLU A 6 3.43 -31.20 -13.88
N GLN A 7 4.42 -31.29 -12.99
CA GLN A 7 4.59 -30.37 -11.86
C GLN A 7 4.92 -28.94 -12.32
N GLU A 8 5.79 -28.78 -13.32
CA GLU A 8 6.15 -27.47 -13.88
C GLU A 8 4.99 -26.85 -14.68
N THR A 9 4.17 -27.68 -15.33
CA THR A 9 2.95 -27.23 -16.02
C THR A 9 1.83 -26.89 -15.03
N ARG A 10 1.72 -27.59 -13.88
CA ARG A 10 0.83 -27.21 -12.78
C ARG A 10 1.26 -25.90 -12.11
N LYS A 11 2.57 -25.72 -11.88
CA LYS A 11 3.14 -24.47 -11.33
C LYS A 11 2.81 -23.28 -12.25
N LYS A 12 3.11 -23.40 -13.54
CA LYS A 12 2.78 -22.38 -14.57
C LYS A 12 1.28 -22.11 -14.71
N ARG A 13 0.41 -23.07 -14.39
CA ARG A 13 -1.07 -22.92 -14.49
C ARG A 13 -1.66 -22.26 -13.24
N VAL A 14 -1.08 -22.52 -12.07
CA VAL A 14 -1.42 -21.86 -10.81
C VAL A 14 -0.89 -20.42 -10.83
N ASP A 15 0.34 -20.19 -11.30
CA ASP A 15 0.92 -18.83 -11.48
C ASP A 15 0.04 -17.96 -12.38
N ARG A 16 -0.58 -18.55 -13.41
CA ARG A 16 -1.47 -17.86 -14.36
C ARG A 16 -2.86 -17.51 -13.79
N GLU A 17 -3.31 -18.22 -12.74
CA GLU A 17 -4.49 -17.84 -11.96
C GLU A 17 -4.12 -16.89 -10.80
N LEU A 18 -2.88 -16.95 -10.29
CA LEU A 18 -2.33 -16.07 -9.24
C LEU A 18 -1.96 -14.67 -9.74
N GLU A 19 -1.71 -14.50 -11.04
CA GLU A 19 -1.60 -13.18 -11.72
C GLU A 19 -2.82 -12.27 -11.53
N THR A 20 -3.94 -12.79 -11.01
CA THR A 20 -5.18 -12.03 -10.75
C THR A 20 -5.08 -11.02 -9.61
N ALA A 21 -3.97 -10.99 -8.86
CA ALA A 21 -3.68 -9.95 -7.85
C ALA A 21 -2.83 -8.77 -8.39
N GLY A 22 -2.44 -8.79 -9.67
CA GLY A 22 -1.72 -7.68 -10.32
C GLY A 22 -0.28 -7.46 -9.86
N TRP A 23 0.23 -8.23 -8.90
CA TRP A 23 1.61 -8.18 -8.44
C TRP A 23 2.15 -9.62 -8.36
N GLY A 24 2.87 -10.03 -9.40
CA GLY A 24 3.67 -11.26 -9.37
C GLY A 24 4.72 -11.16 -8.25
N GLY A 25 4.88 -12.26 -7.51
CA GLY A 25 5.69 -12.34 -6.29
C GLY A 25 7.11 -11.79 -6.43
N GLY A 26 7.56 -11.09 -5.39
CA GLY A 26 8.93 -10.59 -5.24
C GLY A 26 9.00 -9.16 -4.70
N ASN A 27 8.39 -8.19 -5.38
CA ASN A 27 8.98 -6.83 -5.34
C ASN A 27 8.59 -5.97 -4.13
N MET A 28 7.40 -6.09 -3.55
CA MET A 28 7.05 -5.23 -2.42
C MET A 28 7.71 -5.70 -1.11
N THR A 29 7.95 -6.99 -0.93
CA THR A 29 8.54 -7.52 0.32
C THR A 29 10.04 -7.24 0.44
N ASP A 30 10.74 -7.18 -0.69
CA ASP A 30 12.15 -6.74 -0.74
C ASP A 30 12.26 -5.25 -0.44
N VAL A 31 11.31 -4.46 -0.96
CA VAL A 31 11.23 -3.01 -0.79
C VAL A 31 10.78 -2.61 0.63
N VAL A 32 9.86 -3.35 1.26
CA VAL A 32 9.12 -2.80 2.41
C VAL A 32 9.82 -2.91 3.75
N ARG A 33 10.63 -3.93 3.98
CA ARG A 33 11.29 -4.22 5.27
C ARG A 33 11.39 -5.71 5.28
N LYS A 34 12.61 -6.24 5.36
CA LYS A 34 12.93 -7.65 5.67
C LYS A 34 11.91 -8.19 6.70
N PRO A 35 10.84 -8.89 6.27
CA PRO A 35 9.74 -9.26 7.15
C PRO A 35 10.17 -10.47 7.96
N ASP A 36 11.09 -10.28 8.90
CA ASP A 36 11.76 -11.36 9.61
C ASP A 36 11.08 -11.70 10.94
N PRO A 37 10.18 -12.70 10.97
CA PRO A 37 9.50 -13.12 12.19
C PRO A 37 10.43 -13.80 13.21
N ARG A 38 11.72 -14.01 12.91
CA ARG A 38 12.71 -14.54 13.87
C ARG A 38 13.22 -13.46 14.83
N THR A 39 13.06 -12.18 14.48
CA THR A 39 13.53 -11.06 15.30
C THR A 39 12.87 -11.03 16.69
N ARG A 40 11.59 -11.41 16.76
CA ARG A 40 10.82 -11.53 18.00
C ARG A 40 9.83 -12.68 17.88
N LYS A 41 9.68 -13.48 18.95
CA LYS A 41 8.75 -14.61 18.98
C LYS A 41 7.30 -14.19 18.68
N GLU A 42 6.88 -13.02 19.13
CA GLU A 42 5.51 -12.52 18.90
C GLU A 42 5.36 -11.66 17.64
N PHE A 43 6.33 -11.70 16.72
CA PHE A 43 6.25 -10.94 15.48
C PHE A 43 5.16 -11.48 14.58
N THR A 44 4.19 -10.64 14.26
CA THR A 44 3.03 -11.00 13.44
C THR A 44 2.85 -10.05 12.25
N ILE A 45 2.48 -10.61 11.10
CA ILE A 45 2.25 -9.92 9.83
C ILE A 45 0.77 -10.01 9.48
N CYS A 46 0.18 -8.90 9.04
CA CYS A 46 -1.22 -8.85 8.63
C CYS A 46 -1.41 -8.20 7.26
N ASP A 47 -2.37 -8.70 6.49
CA ASP A 47 -2.93 -8.01 5.32
C ASP A 47 -4.46 -7.85 5.48
N PRO A 48 -4.98 -6.64 5.82
CA PRO A 48 -6.41 -6.40 5.97
C PRO A 48 -7.20 -6.39 4.65
N ALA A 49 -6.54 -6.54 3.50
CA ALA A 49 -7.18 -6.70 2.19
C ALA A 49 -6.52 -7.87 1.45
N ALA A 50 -6.56 -9.05 2.08
CA ALA A 50 -5.68 -10.17 1.77
C ALA A 50 -5.81 -10.71 0.32
N GLY A 51 -6.97 -10.58 -0.32
CA GLY A 51 -7.18 -11.06 -1.68
C GLY A 51 -6.85 -12.55 -1.82
N THR A 52 -5.85 -12.87 -2.64
CA THR A 52 -5.31 -14.24 -2.84
C THR A 52 -4.07 -14.56 -1.97
N GLY A 53 -3.71 -13.67 -1.04
CA GLY A 53 -2.63 -13.87 -0.08
C GLY A 53 -1.23 -13.49 -0.59
N GLY A 54 -1.15 -12.65 -1.62
CA GLY A 54 0.12 -12.30 -2.28
C GLY A 54 1.19 -11.76 -1.32
N PHE A 55 0.86 -10.76 -0.50
CA PHE A 55 1.83 -10.18 0.45
C PHE A 55 2.28 -11.16 1.53
N LEU A 56 1.34 -11.93 2.09
CA LEU A 56 1.64 -12.94 3.10
C LEU A 56 2.57 -14.02 2.52
N MET A 57 2.29 -14.47 1.30
CA MET A 57 3.12 -15.45 0.61
C MET A 57 4.52 -14.90 0.31
N CYS A 58 4.63 -13.70 -0.27
CA CYS A 58 5.92 -13.07 -0.55
C CYS A 58 6.75 -12.90 0.73
N SER A 59 6.12 -12.57 1.86
CA SER A 59 6.83 -12.38 3.12
C SER A 59 7.37 -13.70 3.69
N TYR A 60 6.72 -14.82 3.40
CA TYR A 60 7.22 -16.15 3.73
C TYR A 60 8.30 -16.63 2.76
N GLU A 61 8.16 -16.37 1.46
CA GLU A 61 9.21 -16.64 0.45
C GLU A 61 10.52 -15.94 0.82
N TRP A 62 10.43 -14.66 1.17
CA TRP A 62 11.58 -13.89 1.65
C TRP A 62 12.24 -14.56 2.86
N LEU A 63 11.45 -15.03 3.84
CA LEU A 63 11.99 -15.72 5.02
C LEU A 63 12.69 -17.03 4.62
N MET A 64 12.09 -17.79 3.70
CA MET A 64 12.67 -19.05 3.21
C MET A 64 13.99 -18.80 2.48
N GLU A 65 14.10 -17.75 1.69
CA GLU A 65 15.37 -17.35 1.07
C GLU A 65 16.40 -16.92 2.12
N ALA A 66 16.02 -16.04 3.05
CA ALA A 66 16.88 -15.54 4.11
C ALA A 66 17.38 -16.64 5.08
N THR A 67 16.66 -17.77 5.14
CA THR A 67 17.01 -18.95 5.95
C THR A 67 17.63 -20.08 5.15
N LYS A 68 17.77 -19.93 3.81
CA LYS A 68 18.17 -20.99 2.88
C LYS A 68 17.31 -22.25 3.02
N GLY A 69 16.02 -22.05 3.31
CA GLY A 69 15.03 -23.11 3.53
C GLY A 69 15.10 -23.82 4.88
N ALA A 70 15.93 -23.36 5.82
CA ALA A 70 16.13 -24.01 7.10
C ALA A 70 15.65 -23.15 8.28
N LEU A 71 14.52 -23.54 8.87
CA LEU A 71 14.01 -22.96 10.12
C LEU A 71 14.39 -23.83 11.33
N MET A 72 14.71 -23.19 12.45
CA MET A 72 14.83 -23.90 13.72
C MET A 72 13.47 -24.51 14.09
N ARG A 73 13.47 -25.73 14.63
CA ARG A 73 12.23 -26.46 14.94
C ARG A 73 11.28 -25.68 15.84
N GLU A 74 11.82 -24.92 16.80
CA GLU A 74 11.04 -24.08 17.72
C GLU A 74 10.37 -22.88 17.03
N ASP A 75 10.99 -22.36 15.98
CA ASP A 75 10.44 -21.25 15.19
C ASP A 75 9.49 -21.74 14.10
N ALA A 76 9.73 -22.91 13.53
CA ALA A 76 8.97 -23.43 12.40
C ALA A 76 7.47 -23.55 12.72
N GLU A 77 7.11 -24.24 13.81
CA GLU A 77 5.70 -24.43 14.20
C GLU A 77 4.99 -23.10 14.45
N ARG A 78 5.66 -22.17 15.14
CA ARG A 78 5.14 -20.84 15.41
C ARG A 78 4.95 -20.04 14.12
N ILE A 79 5.95 -20.04 13.23
CA ILE A 79 5.92 -19.26 11.99
C ILE A 79 4.83 -19.77 11.07
N MET A 80 4.69 -21.09 10.96
CA MET A 80 3.68 -21.71 10.10
C MET A 80 2.25 -21.40 10.58
N ASN A 81 2.02 -21.33 11.89
CA ASN A 81 0.66 -21.33 12.45
C ASN A 81 0.23 -20.00 13.12
N ARG A 82 1.18 -19.12 13.47
CA ARG A 82 0.94 -17.96 14.36
C ARG A 82 1.62 -16.66 13.94
N THR A 83 2.09 -16.57 12.69
CA THR A 83 2.74 -15.34 12.18
C THR A 83 1.87 -14.59 11.19
N TYR A 84 1.12 -15.29 10.34
CA TYR A 84 0.43 -14.70 9.19
C TYR A 84 -1.07 -14.56 9.43
N TYR A 85 -1.56 -13.34 9.25
CA TYR A 85 -2.95 -12.94 9.47
C TYR A 85 -3.47 -12.16 8.28
N GLY A 86 -4.79 -12.14 8.09
CA GLY A 86 -5.39 -11.24 7.12
C GLY A 86 -6.90 -11.26 7.17
N THR A 87 -7.51 -10.35 6.43
CA THR A 87 -8.96 -10.25 6.29
C THR A 87 -9.30 -10.16 4.81
N GLU A 88 -10.32 -10.90 4.40
CA GLU A 88 -10.83 -10.87 3.04
C GLU A 88 -12.36 -10.87 3.06
N LEU A 89 -12.96 -9.92 2.34
CA LEU A 89 -14.40 -9.71 2.29
C LEU A 89 -15.12 -10.80 1.52
N VAL A 90 -14.54 -11.25 0.40
CA VAL A 90 -15.22 -12.13 -0.54
C VAL A 90 -14.83 -13.59 -0.29
N PRO A 91 -15.81 -14.51 -0.11
CA PRO A 91 -15.51 -15.90 0.22
C PRO A 91 -14.63 -16.64 -0.80
N ARG A 92 -14.71 -16.28 -2.10
CA ARG A 92 -13.95 -16.96 -3.15
C ARG A 92 -12.45 -16.59 -3.14
N PRO A 93 -12.04 -15.32 -3.22
CA PRO A 93 -10.64 -14.92 -2.99
C PRO A 93 -10.07 -15.48 -1.69
N ARG A 94 -10.83 -15.42 -0.58
CA ARG A 94 -10.38 -15.99 0.69
C ARG A 94 -10.03 -17.48 0.59
N ARG A 95 -10.86 -18.29 -0.09
CA ARG A 95 -10.56 -19.71 -0.31
C ARG A 95 -9.28 -19.92 -1.12
N LEU A 96 -9.04 -19.09 -2.13
CA LEU A 96 -7.81 -19.13 -2.91
C LEU A 96 -6.60 -18.74 -2.06
N CYS A 97 -6.72 -17.71 -1.21
CA CYS A 97 -5.69 -17.31 -0.25
C CYS A 97 -5.33 -18.45 0.71
N LEU A 98 -6.32 -19.05 1.37
CA LEU A 98 -6.10 -20.18 2.29
C LEU A 98 -5.44 -21.36 1.57
N MET A 99 -5.90 -21.70 0.36
CA MET A 99 -5.30 -22.79 -0.42
C MET A 99 -3.85 -22.47 -0.82
N ASN A 100 -3.58 -21.25 -1.26
CA ASN A 100 -2.25 -20.80 -1.66
C ASN A 100 -1.26 -20.91 -0.49
N LEU A 101 -1.63 -20.38 0.68
CA LEU A 101 -0.79 -20.43 1.88
C LEU A 101 -0.61 -21.86 2.39
N TYR A 102 -1.67 -22.68 2.39
CA TYR A 102 -1.61 -24.07 2.81
C TYR A 102 -0.68 -24.92 1.93
N LEU A 103 -0.69 -24.71 0.60
CA LEU A 103 0.22 -25.41 -0.32
C LEU A 103 1.71 -25.09 -0.05
N HIS A 104 1.99 -23.97 0.60
CA HIS A 104 3.33 -23.58 1.03
C HIS A 104 3.63 -23.94 2.50
N GLY A 105 2.75 -24.70 3.16
CA GLY A 105 2.92 -25.17 4.53
C GLY A 105 2.56 -24.14 5.60
N LEU A 106 1.81 -23.09 5.23
CA LEU A 106 1.33 -22.07 6.16
C LEU A 106 -0.13 -22.32 6.55
N GLU A 107 -0.40 -22.35 7.85
CA GLU A 107 -1.75 -22.33 8.42
C GLU A 107 -2.07 -20.90 8.89
N ALA A 108 -2.21 -19.99 7.91
CA ALA A 108 -2.49 -18.58 8.18
C ALA A 108 -3.92 -18.34 8.67
N ASN A 109 -4.09 -17.33 9.52
CA ASN A 109 -5.38 -16.93 10.06
C ASN A 109 -6.03 -15.88 9.16
N ILE A 110 -6.81 -16.32 8.16
CA ILE A 110 -7.52 -15.43 7.23
C ILE A 110 -9.00 -15.31 7.64
N HIS A 111 -9.40 -14.16 8.17
CA HIS A 111 -10.78 -13.84 8.53
C HIS A 111 -11.63 -13.58 7.28
N LEU A 112 -12.89 -14.01 7.32
CA LEU A 112 -13.89 -13.69 6.30
C LEU A 112 -14.75 -12.54 6.84
N GLY A 113 -14.52 -11.32 6.36
CA GLY A 113 -15.19 -10.16 6.92
C GLY A 113 -14.81 -8.84 6.24
N ASP A 114 -15.49 -7.77 6.65
CA ASP A 114 -15.23 -6.42 6.15
C ASP A 114 -14.32 -5.63 7.09
N SER A 115 -13.07 -5.39 6.69
CA SER A 115 -12.07 -4.67 7.49
C SER A 115 -12.49 -3.24 7.88
N ILE A 116 -13.38 -2.62 7.10
CA ILE A 116 -13.82 -1.23 7.28
C ILE A 116 -15.10 -1.17 8.13
N TYR A 117 -16.08 -2.01 7.84
CA TYR A 117 -17.41 -1.92 8.48
C TYR A 117 -17.59 -2.82 9.70
N GLU A 118 -16.76 -3.85 9.89
CA GLU A 118 -16.74 -4.60 11.15
C GLU A 118 -16.05 -3.78 12.25
N PRO A 119 -16.39 -3.97 13.54
CA PRO A 119 -15.72 -3.29 14.64
C PRO A 119 -14.23 -3.69 14.74
N ASP A 120 -13.44 -2.89 15.47
CA ASP A 120 -12.04 -3.21 15.76
C ASP A 120 -11.91 -4.64 16.33
N PRO A 121 -11.16 -5.55 15.66
CA PRO A 121 -10.99 -6.92 16.13
C PRO A 121 -10.18 -7.01 17.44
N GLY A 122 -9.53 -5.93 17.87
CA GLY A 122 -8.68 -5.89 19.07
C GLY A 122 -7.31 -6.55 18.88
N ASN A 123 -7.09 -7.27 17.78
CA ASN A 123 -5.78 -7.78 17.39
C ASN A 123 -4.86 -6.63 16.93
N ARG A 124 -3.57 -6.76 17.22
CA ARG A 124 -2.54 -5.81 16.80
C ARG A 124 -1.36 -6.55 16.17
N TYR A 125 -0.73 -5.95 15.17
CA TYR A 125 0.32 -6.57 14.36
C TYR A 125 1.59 -5.73 14.29
N ASP A 126 2.73 -6.38 14.01
CA ASP A 126 4.04 -5.73 13.94
C ASP A 126 4.36 -5.19 12.55
N LEU A 127 3.82 -5.85 11.53
CA LEU A 127 3.95 -5.47 10.14
C LEU A 127 2.59 -5.60 9.44
N VAL A 128 2.17 -4.55 8.75
CA VAL A 128 0.99 -4.59 7.88
C VAL A 128 1.43 -4.33 6.44
N LEU A 129 1.14 -5.26 5.54
CA LEU A 129 1.44 -5.14 4.11
C LEU A 129 0.12 -5.25 3.37
N THR A 130 -0.28 -4.23 2.63
CA THR A 130 -1.61 -4.26 2.02
C THR A 130 -1.73 -3.40 0.77
N ASN A 131 -2.57 -3.88 -0.14
CA ASN A 131 -3.06 -3.14 -1.29
C ASN A 131 -4.59 -3.09 -1.24
N PRO A 132 -5.16 -2.11 -0.53
CA PRO A 132 -6.60 -1.89 -0.47
C PRO A 132 -7.22 -1.76 -1.87
N PRO A 133 -8.50 -2.14 -2.04
CA PRO A 133 -9.18 -2.01 -3.32
C PRO A 133 -9.28 -0.53 -3.75
N PHE A 134 -8.97 -0.22 -5.01
CA PHE A 134 -9.03 1.15 -5.56
C PHE A 134 -10.44 1.67 -5.89
N GLY A 135 -11.44 0.78 -6.00
CA GLY A 135 -12.78 1.16 -6.46
C GLY A 135 -13.71 1.73 -5.39
N THR A 136 -14.66 2.56 -5.82
CA THR A 136 -15.71 3.19 -4.99
C THR A 136 -16.96 2.33 -4.78
N LYS A 137 -17.03 1.11 -5.35
CA LYS A 137 -18.22 0.25 -5.25
C LYS A 137 -18.58 -0.03 -3.79
N GLY A 138 -19.75 0.45 -3.36
CA GLY A 138 -20.27 0.33 -2.00
C GLY A 138 -19.72 1.37 -1.01
N ALA A 139 -19.25 2.52 -1.48
CA ALA A 139 -18.81 3.67 -0.67
C ALA A 139 -19.95 4.68 -0.40
N ASN A 140 -21.17 4.18 -0.15
CA ASN A 140 -22.33 5.07 -0.05
C ASN A 140 -22.51 5.69 1.34
N GLN A 141 -21.83 5.17 2.36
CA GLN A 141 -21.94 5.66 3.75
C GLN A 141 -20.59 5.54 4.46
N ALA A 142 -20.29 6.50 5.32
CA ALA A 142 -19.15 6.41 6.23
C ALA A 142 -19.38 5.26 7.23
N PRO A 143 -18.34 4.47 7.55
CA PRO A 143 -18.46 3.41 8.55
C PRO A 143 -18.67 4.02 9.95
N VAL A 144 -19.51 3.38 10.75
CA VAL A 144 -19.69 3.75 12.17
C VAL A 144 -18.63 3.02 12.98
N ARG A 145 -17.51 3.70 13.25
CA ARG A 145 -16.33 3.16 13.93
C ARG A 145 -15.81 4.15 14.96
N ASP A 146 -15.81 3.77 16.23
CA ASP A 146 -15.31 4.62 17.32
C ASP A 146 -13.79 4.83 17.28
N ASP A 147 -13.06 3.94 16.58
CA ASP A 147 -11.61 4.01 16.41
C ASP A 147 -11.16 4.81 15.18
N PHE A 148 -12.09 5.26 14.33
CA PHE A 148 -11.77 6.14 13.21
C PHE A 148 -11.98 7.59 13.61
N THR A 149 -10.91 8.38 13.53
CA THR A 149 -10.95 9.78 13.94
C THR A 149 -11.66 10.65 12.90
N ILE A 150 -11.51 10.31 11.62
CA ILE A 150 -12.14 11.04 10.50
C ILE A 150 -13.25 10.18 9.91
N SER A 151 -14.47 10.71 9.93
CA SER A 151 -15.62 10.09 9.27
C SER A 151 -15.59 10.39 7.77
N THR A 152 -15.31 9.38 6.95
CA THR A 152 -15.27 9.52 5.49
C THR A 152 -15.94 8.33 4.80
N SER A 153 -16.56 8.57 3.64
CA SER A 153 -17.04 7.52 2.74
C SER A 153 -15.91 6.95 1.87
N ASN A 154 -14.74 7.60 1.82
CA ASN A 154 -13.58 7.15 1.06
C ASN A 154 -12.98 5.89 1.69
N LYS A 155 -13.16 4.75 1.01
CA LYS A 155 -12.71 3.44 1.49
C LYS A 155 -11.20 3.38 1.68
N GLN A 156 -10.43 3.98 0.78
CA GLN A 156 -8.98 3.91 0.84
C GLN A 156 -8.44 4.68 2.05
N LEU A 157 -9.01 5.85 2.36
CA LEU A 157 -8.70 6.58 3.59
C LEU A 157 -9.13 5.82 4.85
N ASN A 158 -10.29 5.16 4.83
CA ASN A 158 -10.70 4.28 5.92
C ASN A 158 -9.75 3.09 6.13
N PHE A 159 -9.15 2.55 5.05
CA PHE A 159 -8.09 1.55 5.18
C PHE A 159 -6.83 2.11 5.85
N VAL A 160 -6.43 3.34 5.56
CA VAL A 160 -5.31 3.99 6.24
C VAL A 160 -5.58 4.08 7.75
N GLN A 161 -6.76 4.56 8.15
CA GLN A 161 -7.17 4.62 9.55
C GLN A 161 -7.17 3.23 10.20
N HIS A 162 -7.75 2.23 9.52
CA HIS A 162 -7.78 0.85 9.99
C HIS A 162 -6.38 0.27 10.20
N VAL A 163 -5.46 0.48 9.25
CA VAL A 163 -4.07 0.01 9.36
C VAL A 163 -3.40 0.64 10.59
N VAL A 164 -3.59 1.94 10.82
CA VAL A 164 -3.06 2.61 12.01
C VAL A 164 -3.67 2.00 13.29
N THR A 165 -4.97 1.71 13.34
CA THR A 165 -5.60 1.03 14.49
C THR A 165 -4.93 -0.31 14.79
N ILE A 166 -4.79 -1.19 13.80
CA ILE A 166 -4.31 -2.56 13.98
C ILE A 166 -2.79 -2.68 14.12
N LEU A 167 -2.03 -1.60 13.99
CA LEU A 167 -0.59 -1.62 14.27
C LEU A 167 -0.31 -1.62 15.79
N LYS A 168 0.63 -2.47 16.22
CA LYS A 168 1.26 -2.37 17.56
C LYS A 168 2.07 -1.07 17.65
N PRO A 169 2.26 -0.50 18.85
CA PRO A 169 3.25 0.56 19.05
C PRO A 169 4.64 0.09 18.57
N GLY A 170 5.29 0.86 17.70
CA GLY A 170 6.54 0.51 17.04
C GLY A 170 6.42 -0.45 15.85
N GLY A 171 5.21 -0.92 15.52
CA GLY A 171 4.92 -1.64 14.28
C GLY A 171 4.99 -0.70 13.08
N SER A 172 5.16 -1.27 11.89
CA SER A 172 5.22 -0.49 10.64
C SER A 172 4.28 -1.07 9.58
N ALA A 173 3.93 -0.26 8.59
CA ALA A 173 3.14 -0.71 7.47
C ALA A 173 3.66 -0.16 6.15
N ALA A 174 3.37 -0.91 5.08
CA ALA A 174 3.36 -0.37 3.73
C ALA A 174 1.99 -0.55 3.11
N ILE A 175 1.45 0.56 2.61
CA ILE A 175 0.09 0.64 2.11
C ILE A 175 0.16 1.19 0.69
N VAL A 176 -0.39 0.45 -0.26
CA VAL A 176 -0.58 0.95 -1.63
C VAL A 176 -1.81 1.84 -1.66
N LEU A 177 -1.66 3.07 -2.15
CA LEU A 177 -2.73 4.05 -2.22
C LEU A 177 -2.78 4.75 -3.59
N PRO A 178 -3.96 4.97 -4.16
CA PRO A 178 -4.11 5.83 -5.34
C PRO A 178 -3.81 7.30 -5.03
N ASP A 179 -3.47 8.09 -6.05
CA ASP A 179 -3.13 9.51 -5.89
C ASP A 179 -4.25 10.33 -5.20
N ASN A 180 -5.52 9.99 -5.42
CA ASN A 180 -6.66 10.67 -4.76
C ASN A 180 -6.58 10.64 -3.22
N CYS A 181 -5.88 9.67 -2.66
CA CYS A 181 -5.64 9.56 -1.22
C CYS A 181 -4.50 10.46 -0.75
N LEU A 182 -3.77 11.14 -1.63
CA LEU A 182 -2.68 12.04 -1.25
C LEU A 182 -3.05 13.52 -1.38
N PHE A 183 -4.09 13.87 -2.15
CA PHE A 183 -4.43 15.28 -2.41
C PHE A 183 -5.86 15.70 -2.06
N SER A 184 -6.78 14.77 -1.79
CA SER A 184 -8.16 15.16 -1.44
C SER A 184 -8.22 15.86 -0.08
N ASP A 185 -9.19 16.75 0.12
CA ASP A 185 -9.31 17.52 1.38
C ASP A 185 -9.40 16.60 2.60
N GLN A 186 -10.25 15.57 2.53
CA GLN A 186 -10.37 14.54 3.58
C GLN A 186 -9.08 13.72 3.77
N ALA A 187 -8.23 13.61 2.75
CA ALA A 187 -6.93 12.99 2.93
C ALA A 187 -6.04 13.86 3.82
N GLY A 188 -6.06 15.18 3.65
CA GLY A 188 -5.33 16.12 4.49
C GLY A 188 -5.63 15.90 5.97
N ASP A 189 -6.92 15.81 6.34
CA ASP A 189 -7.35 15.57 7.72
C ASP A 189 -6.84 14.22 8.27
N VAL A 190 -6.92 13.16 7.46
CA VAL A 190 -6.43 11.83 7.86
C VAL A 190 -4.91 11.83 8.03
N PHE A 191 -4.17 12.49 7.15
CA PHE A 191 -2.72 12.57 7.22
C PHE A 191 -2.22 13.52 8.32
N GLU A 192 -3.00 14.55 8.68
CA GLU A 192 -2.73 15.37 9.85
C GLU A 192 -2.66 14.49 11.11
N ILE A 193 -3.71 13.71 11.37
CA ILE A 193 -3.76 12.83 12.55
C ILE A 193 -2.70 11.72 12.45
N LEU A 194 -2.57 11.11 11.26
CA LEU A 194 -1.59 10.04 11.05
C LEU A 194 -0.17 10.53 11.34
N THR A 195 0.21 11.74 10.93
CA THR A 195 1.57 12.26 11.12
C THR A 195 1.88 12.62 12.57
N GLU A 196 0.86 12.82 13.42
CA GLU A 196 1.00 13.05 14.86
C GLU A 196 1.13 11.74 15.67
N ASP A 197 0.61 10.61 15.17
CA ASP A 197 0.70 9.31 15.84
C ASP A 197 1.72 8.35 15.21
N CYS A 198 2.03 8.56 13.94
CA CYS A 198 2.91 7.73 13.13
C CYS A 198 3.99 8.57 12.43
N ASP A 199 5.10 7.89 12.13
CA ASP A 199 6.20 8.40 11.35
C ASP A 199 6.02 7.92 9.92
N LEU A 200 5.39 8.76 9.09
CA LEU A 200 5.31 8.62 7.65
C LEU A 200 6.68 9.00 7.06
N HIS A 201 7.61 8.06 7.09
CA HIS A 201 8.99 8.38 6.74
C HIS A 201 9.24 8.35 5.23
N THR A 202 8.42 7.65 4.43
CA THR A 202 8.69 7.46 2.99
C THR A 202 7.42 7.31 2.15
N ILE A 203 7.45 7.86 0.95
CA ILE A 203 6.45 7.68 -0.11
C ILE A 203 7.18 7.29 -1.39
N LEU A 204 6.78 6.18 -2.00
CA LEU A 204 7.22 5.77 -3.33
C LEU A 204 6.10 6.04 -4.32
N ARG A 205 6.36 6.86 -5.34
CA ARG A 205 5.41 7.07 -6.44
C ARG A 205 5.66 6.03 -7.50
N LEU A 206 4.67 5.18 -7.78
CA LEU A 206 4.85 4.05 -8.69
C LEU A 206 4.82 4.50 -10.17
N PRO A 207 5.51 3.76 -11.06
CA PRO A 207 5.43 3.97 -12.50
C PRO A 207 3.99 3.92 -13.03
N ARG A 208 3.72 4.64 -14.12
CA ARG A 208 2.44 4.53 -14.84
C ARG A 208 2.26 3.10 -15.35
N GLY A 209 1.02 2.64 -15.44
CA GLY A 209 0.71 1.30 -15.94
C GLY A 209 1.02 0.14 -14.99
N THR A 210 1.51 0.40 -13.76
CA THR A 210 1.84 -0.65 -12.77
C THR A 210 0.67 -1.63 -12.51
N PHE A 211 -0.57 -1.14 -12.58
CA PHE A 211 -1.78 -1.95 -12.35
C PHE A 211 -2.53 -2.35 -13.64
N THR A 212 -1.95 -2.09 -14.82
CA THR A 212 -2.56 -2.45 -16.10
C THR A 212 -2.41 -3.96 -16.36
N PRO A 213 -3.47 -4.69 -16.75
CA PRO A 213 -4.76 -4.21 -17.25
C PRO A 213 -5.91 -4.16 -16.22
N TYR A 214 -5.66 -4.50 -14.96
CA TYR A 214 -6.72 -4.62 -13.95
C TYR A 214 -7.27 -3.27 -13.49
N SER A 215 -6.44 -2.24 -13.47
CA SER A 215 -6.81 -0.87 -13.12
C SER A 215 -6.09 0.12 -14.03
N PRO A 216 -6.50 0.21 -15.31
CA PRO A 216 -5.85 1.07 -16.29
C PRO A 216 -5.97 2.54 -15.87
N GLY A 217 -4.86 3.29 -16.00
CA GLY A 217 -4.79 4.71 -15.66
C GLY A 217 -4.71 5.04 -14.17
N VAL A 218 -4.74 4.05 -13.28
CA VAL A 218 -4.57 4.31 -11.84
C VAL A 218 -3.11 4.65 -11.55
N LYS A 219 -2.90 5.89 -11.11
CA LYS A 219 -1.66 6.38 -10.51
C LYS A 219 -1.66 6.02 -9.02
N ALA A 220 -0.66 5.27 -8.60
CA ALA A 220 -0.58 4.74 -7.24
C ALA A 220 0.77 5.03 -6.59
N ASN A 221 0.77 4.97 -5.26
CA ASN A 221 1.91 5.25 -4.40
C ASN A 221 1.98 4.16 -3.33
N VAL A 222 3.15 3.96 -2.75
CA VAL A 222 3.34 3.15 -1.55
C VAL A 222 3.76 4.09 -0.43
N ILE A 223 2.96 4.16 0.63
CA ILE A 223 3.33 4.91 1.84
C ILE A 223 3.92 3.95 2.88
N PHE A 224 4.97 4.38 3.54
CA PHE A 224 5.67 3.61 4.58
C PHE A 224 5.55 4.36 5.90
N VAL A 225 4.92 3.71 6.88
CA VAL A 225 4.56 4.32 8.16
C VAL A 225 5.05 3.48 9.32
N ARG A 226 5.44 4.13 10.43
CA ARG A 226 5.74 3.47 11.69
C ARG A 226 4.94 4.09 12.83
N LYS A 227 4.22 3.27 13.60
CA LYS A 227 3.37 3.76 14.69
C LYS A 227 4.16 4.10 15.95
N GLY A 228 3.76 5.16 16.65
CA GLY A 228 4.24 5.55 17.98
C GLY A 228 5.37 6.59 17.98
N VAL A 229 5.68 7.17 16.83
CA VAL A 229 6.66 8.27 16.69
C VAL A 229 6.04 9.31 15.76
N LYS A 230 6.19 10.60 16.07
CA LYS A 230 5.71 11.69 15.20
C LYS A 230 6.53 11.81 13.93
N THR A 231 5.87 12.08 12.81
CA THR A 231 6.52 12.41 11.54
C THR A 231 7.31 13.70 11.67
N LYS A 232 8.57 13.68 11.24
CA LYS A 232 9.42 14.90 11.17
C LYS A 232 9.75 15.27 9.74
N ASN A 233 10.08 14.26 8.94
CA ASN A 233 10.45 14.43 7.55
C ASN A 233 9.85 13.28 6.75
N VAL A 234 9.34 13.59 5.57
CA VAL A 234 8.84 12.62 4.59
C VAL A 234 9.80 12.62 3.41
N TRP A 235 10.29 11.43 3.05
CA TRP A 235 11.10 11.23 1.85
C TRP A 235 10.22 10.75 0.71
N ILE A 236 10.26 11.42 -0.44
CA ILE A 236 9.48 11.03 -1.61
C ILE A 236 10.46 10.58 -2.70
N TYR A 237 10.19 9.41 -3.27
CA TYR A 237 10.87 8.92 -4.46
C TYR A 237 9.93 8.91 -5.67
N ASP A 238 10.31 9.63 -6.72
CA ASP A 238 9.55 9.73 -7.97
C ASP A 238 9.99 8.67 -9.00
N CYS A 239 9.34 7.50 -8.95
CA CYS A 239 9.47 6.43 -9.95
C CYS A 239 8.43 6.58 -11.07
N ARG A 240 7.94 7.80 -11.36
CA ARG A 240 6.85 8.02 -12.32
C ARG A 240 7.18 9.06 -13.39
N THR A 241 7.68 10.22 -13.01
CA THR A 241 7.92 11.34 -13.94
C THR A 241 9.05 11.01 -14.91
N ASN A 242 8.83 11.22 -16.21
CA ASN A 242 9.78 10.90 -17.29
C ASN A 242 10.28 9.44 -17.26
N ILE A 243 9.47 8.51 -16.76
CA ILE A 243 9.74 7.07 -16.81
C ILE A 243 8.72 6.43 -17.75
N PRO A 244 9.15 5.61 -18.73
CA PRO A 244 8.24 4.91 -19.60
C PRO A 244 7.23 4.06 -18.81
N GLY A 245 5.96 4.17 -19.15
CA GLY A 245 4.91 3.39 -18.54
C GLY A 245 5.10 1.88 -18.72
N ILE A 246 4.68 1.13 -17.70
CA ILE A 246 4.71 -0.32 -17.66
C ILE A 246 3.62 -0.89 -18.57
N THR A 247 3.98 -1.88 -19.38
CA THR A 247 3.04 -2.59 -20.25
C THR A 247 3.19 -4.10 -20.07
N LYS A 248 2.09 -4.85 -20.17
CA LYS A 248 2.11 -6.31 -19.94
C LYS A 248 3.06 -7.08 -20.88
N LYS A 249 3.28 -6.58 -22.10
CA LYS A 249 4.00 -7.32 -23.16
C LYS A 249 5.39 -6.79 -23.45
N GLU A 250 5.55 -5.48 -23.54
CA GLU A 250 6.79 -4.87 -24.06
C GLU A 250 7.70 -4.38 -22.93
N ARG A 251 7.12 -3.84 -21.85
CA ARG A 251 7.82 -3.25 -20.71
C ARG A 251 7.23 -3.77 -19.41
N PRO A 252 7.42 -5.05 -19.06
CA PRO A 252 6.86 -5.61 -17.84
C PRO A 252 7.47 -4.95 -16.60
N LEU A 253 6.73 -4.93 -15.50
CA LEU A 253 7.24 -4.48 -14.21
C LEU A 253 8.30 -5.49 -13.72
N THR A 254 9.51 -5.01 -13.47
CA THR A 254 10.62 -5.83 -12.99
C THR A 254 11.29 -5.20 -11.76
N PRO A 255 12.01 -5.98 -10.93
CA PRO A 255 12.74 -5.46 -9.76
C PRO A 255 13.69 -4.31 -10.10
N GLU A 256 14.25 -4.29 -11.31
CA GLU A 256 15.18 -3.24 -11.76
C GLU A 256 14.59 -1.83 -11.68
N HIS A 257 13.27 -1.67 -11.83
CA HIS A 257 12.60 -0.37 -11.71
C HIS A 257 12.69 0.21 -10.30
N PHE A 258 12.86 -0.65 -9.29
CA PHE A 258 12.90 -0.26 -7.89
C PHE A 258 14.30 -0.27 -7.28
N ARG A 259 15.34 -0.69 -8.02
CA ARG A 259 16.70 -0.82 -7.49
C ARG A 259 17.25 0.50 -6.93
N GLU A 260 17.14 1.60 -7.68
CA GLU A 260 17.59 2.92 -7.21
C GLU A 260 16.76 3.38 -6.00
N PHE A 261 15.46 3.06 -5.96
CA PHE A 261 14.63 3.33 -4.79
C PHE A 261 15.09 2.55 -3.55
N GLU A 262 15.41 1.26 -3.69
CA GLU A 262 15.91 0.43 -2.58
C GLU A 262 17.24 0.97 -2.01
N GLU A 263 18.12 1.44 -2.90
CA GLU A 263 19.38 2.11 -2.51
C GLU A 263 19.11 3.42 -1.74
N CYS A 264 18.14 4.22 -2.19
CA CYS A 264 17.67 5.42 -1.50
C CYS A 264 17.00 5.09 -0.17
N TYR A 265 16.18 4.04 -0.13
CA TYR A 265 15.43 3.63 1.05
C TYR A 265 16.38 3.21 2.16
N GLY A 266 17.43 2.47 1.81
CA GLY A 266 18.49 2.03 2.69
C GLY A 266 18.16 0.73 3.46
N THR A 267 19.07 0.33 4.34
CA THR A 267 18.98 -0.96 5.04
C THR A 267 18.24 -0.89 6.38
N ASP A 268 18.00 0.31 6.90
CA ASP A 268 17.22 0.51 8.13
C ASP A 268 15.74 0.61 7.79
N PRO A 269 14.92 -0.41 8.12
CA PRO A 269 13.51 -0.44 7.74
C PRO A 269 12.67 0.66 8.40
N ASN A 270 13.17 1.30 9.46
CA ASN A 270 12.46 2.36 10.16
C ASN A 270 13.16 3.72 10.07
N VAL A 271 14.28 3.83 9.33
CA VAL A 271 15.01 5.09 9.11
C VAL A 271 15.35 5.83 10.42
N VAL A 272 15.67 5.10 11.49
CA VAL A 272 15.94 5.69 12.81
C VAL A 272 17.42 5.88 13.10
N LYS A 273 18.29 5.11 12.44
CA LYS A 273 19.73 5.24 12.61
C LYS A 273 20.22 6.52 11.94
N VAL A 274 21.10 7.25 12.63
CA VAL A 274 21.77 8.44 12.08
C VAL A 274 22.44 8.12 10.74
N SER A 275 23.12 6.99 10.65
CA SER A 275 23.76 6.52 9.41
C SER A 275 22.77 6.31 8.26
N ALA A 276 21.52 5.93 8.54
CA ALA A 276 20.49 5.78 7.52
C ALA A 276 19.98 7.14 7.01
N LEU A 277 19.89 8.13 7.89
CA LEU A 277 19.54 9.50 7.53
C LEU A 277 20.65 10.17 6.72
N GLU A 278 21.91 9.94 7.07
CA GLU A 278 23.09 10.40 6.32
C GLU A 278 23.13 9.78 4.92
N GLN A 279 22.96 8.45 4.82
CA GLN A 279 22.88 7.74 3.53
C GLN A 279 21.79 8.34 2.63
N ARG A 280 20.61 8.62 3.18
CA ARG A 280 19.52 9.24 2.42
C ARG A 280 19.86 10.64 1.93
N GLY A 281 20.57 11.42 2.73
CA GLY A 281 21.11 12.72 2.34
C GLY A 281 22.05 12.61 1.15
N GLU A 282 23.01 11.68 1.21
CA GLU A 282 23.94 11.43 0.10
C GLU A 282 23.21 10.97 -1.18
N MET A 283 22.21 10.10 -1.06
CA MET A 283 21.43 9.63 -2.20
C MET A 283 20.63 10.76 -2.84
N ALA A 284 20.05 11.67 -2.06
CA ALA A 284 19.31 12.83 -2.59
C ALA A 284 20.20 13.85 -3.32
N GLU A 285 21.52 13.85 -3.06
CA GLU A 285 22.48 14.62 -3.86
C GLU A 285 22.84 13.93 -5.18
N ARG A 286 22.69 12.60 -5.26
CA ARG A 286 23.02 11.78 -6.44
C ARG A 286 21.87 11.64 -7.42
N THR A 287 20.63 11.59 -6.92
CA THR A 287 19.44 11.44 -7.75
C THR A 287 18.43 12.53 -7.46
N GLU A 288 18.00 13.23 -8.51
CA GLU A 288 16.97 14.26 -8.42
C GLU A 288 15.58 13.69 -8.11
N ARG A 289 15.42 12.36 -8.22
CA ARG A 289 14.15 11.64 -7.99
C ARG A 289 13.86 11.40 -6.51
N PHE A 290 14.83 11.64 -5.62
CA PHE A 290 14.68 11.41 -4.18
C PHE A 290 14.79 12.72 -3.40
N LYS A 291 13.70 13.15 -2.76
CA LYS A 291 13.66 14.45 -2.09
C LYS A 291 13.00 14.37 -0.72
N LYS A 292 13.56 15.14 0.22
CA LYS A 292 13.06 15.27 1.59
C LYS A 292 12.15 16.49 1.72
N PHE A 293 11.03 16.31 2.41
CA PHE A 293 10.12 17.37 2.81
C PHE A 293 9.96 17.35 4.33
N THR A 294 10.06 18.51 4.95
CA THR A 294 9.83 18.69 6.39
C THR A 294 8.33 18.67 6.69
N ILE A 295 7.97 18.30 7.91
CA ILE A 295 6.57 18.33 8.34
C ILE A 295 6.00 19.75 8.25
N GLU A 296 6.80 20.80 8.47
CA GLU A 296 6.39 22.19 8.32
C GLU A 296 6.04 22.57 6.88
N GLU A 297 6.74 22.02 5.90
CA GLU A 297 6.40 22.21 4.47
C GLU A 297 5.11 21.49 4.08
N ILE A 298 4.86 20.32 4.68
CA ILE A 298 3.64 19.54 4.47
C ILE A 298 2.44 20.21 5.15
N LYS A 299 2.62 20.75 6.36
CA LYS A 299 1.60 21.54 7.07
C LYS A 299 1.18 22.79 6.29
N LYS A 300 2.12 23.47 5.63
CA LYS A 300 1.82 24.62 4.74
C LYS A 300 1.03 24.25 3.48
N ARG A 301 0.92 22.95 3.18
CA ARG A 301 0.14 22.40 2.07
C ARG A 301 -1.14 21.72 2.57
N ASP A 302 -1.56 22.00 3.80
CA ASP A 302 -2.73 21.36 4.42
C ASP A 302 -2.64 19.81 4.38
N TYR A 303 -1.43 19.30 4.61
CA TYR A 303 -1.09 17.88 4.55
C TYR A 303 -1.35 17.21 3.20
N ASN A 304 -1.42 17.97 2.11
CA ASN A 304 -1.40 17.45 0.75
C ASN A 304 -0.02 16.84 0.44
N LEU A 305 0.00 15.52 0.22
CA LEU A 305 1.19 14.71 -0.04
C LEU A 305 1.45 14.48 -1.53
N ASP A 306 0.61 15.00 -2.42
CA ASP A 306 0.81 14.92 -3.88
C ASP A 306 1.82 15.97 -4.34
N ILE A 307 3.09 15.74 -3.98
CA ILE A 307 4.18 16.68 -4.19
C ILE A 307 5.01 16.27 -5.42
N PHE A 308 5.19 17.23 -6.33
CA PHE A 308 6.01 17.10 -7.54
C PHE A 308 7.05 18.21 -7.58
N TRP A 309 8.24 17.90 -8.09
CA TRP A 309 9.30 18.89 -8.32
C TRP A 309 10.06 18.67 -9.63
N LEU A 310 9.88 17.52 -10.27
CA LEU A 310 10.39 17.25 -11.61
C LEU A 310 9.40 17.82 -12.65
N LYS A 311 9.93 18.33 -13.75
CA LYS A 311 9.12 18.78 -14.89
C LYS A 311 8.80 17.56 -15.77
N ASP A 312 7.54 17.45 -16.19
CA ASP A 312 7.09 16.38 -17.08
C ASP A 312 7.31 16.80 -18.54
N ASP A 313 8.17 16.07 -19.25
CA ASP A 313 8.54 16.37 -20.63
C ASP A 313 7.37 16.11 -21.61
N THR A 314 6.37 15.32 -21.20
CA THR A 314 5.21 14.97 -22.04
C THR A 314 4.21 16.11 -22.22
N LEU A 315 4.27 17.15 -21.38
CA LEU A 315 3.41 18.33 -21.52
C LEU A 315 3.80 19.25 -22.69
N GLU A 316 5.02 19.10 -23.22
CA GLU A 316 5.55 19.93 -24.30
C GLU A 316 5.54 19.22 -25.68
N ASP A 317 5.33 17.89 -25.72
CA ASP A 317 5.46 17.09 -26.94
C ASP A 317 4.21 16.23 -27.21
N ALA A 318 3.45 16.61 -28.24
CA ALA A 318 2.20 15.95 -28.63
C ALA A 318 2.39 14.50 -29.11
N ASP A 319 3.62 14.12 -29.49
CA ASP A 319 3.96 12.75 -29.90
C ASP A 319 4.23 11.81 -28.70
N ASN A 320 4.27 12.35 -27.47
CA ASN A 320 4.50 11.62 -26.22
C ASN A 320 3.24 11.52 -25.32
N LEU A 321 2.06 11.55 -25.93
CA LEU A 321 0.80 11.42 -25.18
C LEU A 321 0.64 10.02 -24.55
N PRO A 322 0.10 9.92 -23.33
CA PRO A 322 -0.24 8.65 -22.70
C PRO A 322 -1.24 7.82 -23.53
N GLU A 323 -1.26 6.51 -23.32
CA GLU A 323 -2.21 5.61 -23.97
C GLU A 323 -3.67 6.04 -23.69
N PRO A 324 -4.62 5.89 -24.63
CA PRO A 324 -6.01 6.34 -24.45
C PRO A 324 -6.70 5.79 -23.20
N GLY A 325 -6.36 4.56 -22.80
CA GLY A 325 -6.86 3.95 -21.57
C GLY A 325 -6.33 4.60 -20.30
N GLU A 326 -5.09 5.11 -20.33
CA GLU A 326 -4.52 5.88 -19.22
C GLU A 326 -5.19 7.24 -19.09
N LEU A 327 -5.35 7.96 -20.21
CA LEU A 327 -6.05 9.25 -20.25
C LEU A 327 -7.49 9.12 -19.73
N ALA A 328 -8.21 8.08 -20.14
CA ALA A 328 -9.56 7.82 -19.65
C ALA A 328 -9.58 7.50 -18.14
N GLY A 329 -8.64 6.68 -17.64
CA GLY A 329 -8.53 6.35 -16.22
C GLY A 329 -8.18 7.56 -15.34
N GLU A 330 -7.28 8.43 -15.82
CA GLU A 330 -6.96 9.70 -15.18
C GLU A 330 -8.20 10.61 -15.10
N ALA A 331 -8.90 10.78 -16.23
CA ALA A 331 -10.13 11.57 -16.27
C ALA A 331 -11.20 11.04 -15.30
N ILE A 332 -11.39 9.72 -15.23
CA ILE A 332 -12.32 9.09 -14.27
C ILE A 332 -11.90 9.41 -12.83
N THR A 333 -10.63 9.25 -12.48
CA THR A 333 -10.12 9.51 -11.13
C THR A 333 -10.35 10.96 -10.72
N HIS A 334 -10.09 11.91 -11.61
CA HIS A 334 -10.33 13.33 -11.36
C HIS A 334 -11.83 13.66 -11.24
N LEU A 335 -12.67 13.07 -12.09
CA LEU A 335 -14.11 13.26 -12.03
C LEU A 335 -14.71 12.67 -10.75
N GLU A 336 -14.26 11.50 -10.29
CA GLU A 336 -14.69 10.90 -9.03
C GLU A 336 -14.32 11.79 -7.83
N ALA A 337 -13.08 12.32 -7.79
CA ALA A 337 -12.66 13.26 -6.76
C ALA A 337 -13.54 14.54 -6.74
N ALA A 338 -13.83 15.10 -7.92
CA ALA A 338 -14.68 16.28 -8.05
C ALA A 338 -16.14 16.00 -7.64
N ILE A 339 -16.69 14.85 -8.02
CA ILE A 339 -18.05 14.43 -7.63
C ILE A 339 -18.15 14.28 -6.11
N ASN A 340 -17.15 13.65 -5.48
CA ASN A 340 -17.12 13.49 -4.02
C ASN A 340 -17.10 14.85 -3.31
N GLY A 341 -16.27 15.79 -3.76
CA GLY A 341 -16.25 17.15 -3.20
C GLY A 341 -17.58 17.88 -3.38
N LEU A 342 -18.24 17.75 -4.54
CA LEU A 342 -19.57 18.35 -4.77
C LEU A 342 -20.67 17.72 -3.89
N GLN A 343 -20.63 16.40 -3.66
CA GLN A 343 -21.59 15.73 -2.78
C GLN A 343 -21.47 16.24 -1.34
N GLU A 344 -20.25 16.52 -0.89
CA GLU A 344 -20.01 17.08 0.43
C GLU A 344 -20.55 18.51 0.58
N VAL A 345 -20.33 19.37 -0.41
CA VAL A 345 -20.93 20.72 -0.44
C VAL A 345 -22.46 20.64 -0.39
N VAL A 346 -23.06 19.70 -1.12
CA VAL A 346 -24.52 19.49 -1.07
C VAL A 346 -24.98 19.02 0.31
N MET A 347 -24.21 18.15 0.97
CA MET A 347 -24.50 17.75 2.35
C MET A 347 -24.47 18.95 3.32
N TYR A 348 -23.42 19.77 3.28
CA TYR A 348 -23.32 20.96 4.13
C TYR A 348 -24.44 21.97 3.87
N LEU A 349 -24.79 22.24 2.60
CA LEU A 349 -25.92 23.11 2.25
C LEU A 349 -27.28 22.53 2.66
N GLY A 350 -27.41 21.20 2.67
CA GLY A 350 -28.61 20.50 3.15
C GLY A 350 -28.78 20.59 4.67
N GLU A 351 -27.68 20.59 5.43
CA GLU A 351 -27.68 20.76 6.88
C GLU A 351 -27.99 22.21 7.30
N GLU A 352 -27.51 23.22 6.57
CA GLU A 352 -27.83 24.64 6.83
C GLU A 352 -29.33 24.96 6.64
N ASN A 353 -30.00 24.33 5.67
CA ASN A 353 -31.43 24.51 5.45
C ASN A 353 -32.30 23.83 6.53
N ASN A 354 -31.83 22.77 7.17
CA ASN A 354 -32.55 22.13 8.28
C ASN A 354 -32.32 22.82 9.64
N GLY A 355 -31.23 23.59 9.78
CA GLY A 355 -30.95 24.38 10.98
C GLY A 355 -31.73 25.70 11.09
N SER A 356 -32.38 26.13 10.01
CA SER A 356 -33.10 27.41 9.93
C SER A 356 -34.63 27.30 10.09
N GLU A 357 -35.18 26.09 10.26
CA GLU A 357 -36.60 25.86 10.56
C GLU A 357 -36.93 25.68 12.06
N VAL A 358 -35.95 25.81 12.96
CA VAL A 358 -36.19 25.77 14.41
C VAL A 358 -35.78 27.10 15.06
N SER A 359 -36.61 28.13 14.87
CA SER A 359 -36.57 29.36 15.65
C SER A 359 -37.97 29.89 15.94
#